data_AF-A0A2E4EKD2-F1
#
_entry.id   AF-A0A2E4EKD2-F1
#
_cell.length_a   1.000
_cell.length_b   1.000
_cell.length_c   1.000
_cell.angle_alpha   90.00
_cell.angle_beta   90.00
_cell.angle_gamma   90.00
#
_symmetry.space_group_name_H-M   'P 1'
#
loop_
_entity.id
_entity.type
_entity.pdbx_description
1 polymer ?
#
loop_
_entity_poly.entity_id
_entity_poly.type
_entity_poly.pdbx_seq_one_letter_code
_entity_poly.pdbx_strand_id
1 'polypeptide(L)'
;MPPLINNNGSGGVAFNLKTGSAPIVIKDMGVYLNSGTISTEILYNQTPINNPTTGWNANGGGWTSYGSYSVSGTGSGPVAITKGLMNLVIPANTTWGFVIDGSMSYFNTGTSWPSSTPTSFTNSNELTIITGPGVGYGGGKAAMSFHPRGFLGWVDYEVYGFNNDAGISGMPYPGIPVCATLTDSLSLAVTNYGFLPMDSCIVNWSINDSLQAPVKYSGTLTPGLTGTASLKFFRNLANGDTLKAWTTMPNGVPDSLASNDTLNFVLIEGLNGTYKVGGISPDYATIDSAIIDLNLRGVCGPVIFKLNDTINKANVSIQSFYGASKARLVTFTSASADPTTCFITDTSTNANTNYSLIFDNGASYLKFTDLGITNGSRSSYSGVIDIRNGANNLSFENCHILSSYSGSSANAYLVGSGNKGLTSDLEFGNCSFIGGSWAVRMEGEKSKLQSNLTFKNNKFENQYRSGIWIKYGENINVTSNNLKSNSTYQGVAAIQLEETAGGVEVYGNQIMSAQIWPRIGLQIISSTGLSTKKNII
;
A
#
# COMPACT_ATOMS: atom_id res chain seq x y z
N MET A 1 4.24 27.20 0.42
CA MET A 1 4.03 28.40 1.27
C MET A 1 4.08 27.98 2.73
N PRO A 2 4.92 28.58 3.59
CA PRO A 2 4.86 28.39 5.04
C PRO A 2 3.49 28.83 5.61
N PRO A 3 2.83 28.05 6.47
CA PRO A 3 1.56 28.43 7.11
C PRO A 3 1.78 29.37 8.31
N LEU A 4 2.53 30.45 8.11
CA LEU A 4 2.74 31.52 9.10
C LEU A 4 1.69 32.62 8.89
N ILE A 5 1.16 33.22 9.97
CA ILE A 5 0.00 34.13 9.88
C ILE A 5 0.12 35.45 10.65
N ASN A 6 1.09 35.61 11.56
CA ASN A 6 1.34 36.92 12.17
C ASN A 6 2.05 37.82 11.15
N ASN A 7 1.55 39.04 10.99
CA ASN A 7 2.02 39.99 10.00
C ASN A 7 2.32 41.33 10.68
N ASN A 8 3.61 41.58 10.94
CA ASN A 8 4.06 42.87 11.47
C ASN A 8 5.51 43.15 11.05
N GLY A 9 5.70 43.83 9.92
CA GLY A 9 7.03 44.17 9.40
C GLY A 9 7.09 45.57 8.81
N SER A 10 8.31 46.14 8.79
CA SER A 10 8.59 47.47 8.24
C SER A 10 9.86 47.49 7.39
N GLY A 11 10.27 46.33 6.85
CA GLY A 11 11.50 46.16 6.09
C GLY A 11 11.59 44.77 5.47
N GLY A 12 12.70 44.49 4.78
CA GLY A 12 12.93 43.23 4.09
C GLY A 12 12.98 42.02 5.02
N VAL A 13 13.05 40.83 4.43
CA VAL A 13 13.07 39.53 5.13
C VAL A 13 14.14 38.62 4.58
N ALA A 14 14.84 37.90 5.48
CA ALA A 14 15.84 36.90 5.14
C ALA A 14 15.35 35.46 5.40
N PHE A 15 15.77 34.53 4.56
CA PHE A 15 15.52 33.09 4.71
C PHE A 15 16.52 32.27 3.91
N ASN A 16 16.58 30.96 4.12
CA ASN A 16 17.33 30.06 3.26
C ASN A 16 16.37 29.18 2.44
N LEU A 17 16.84 28.77 1.26
CA LEU A 17 16.25 27.70 0.47
C LEU A 17 17.23 26.54 0.40
N LYS A 18 16.76 25.35 0.80
CA LYS A 18 17.51 24.09 0.69
C LYS A 18 16.85 23.18 -0.35
N THR A 19 17.59 22.81 -1.38
CA THR A 19 17.14 21.88 -2.43
C THR A 19 17.34 20.42 -2.02
N GLY A 20 16.48 19.55 -2.55
CA GLY A 20 16.58 18.09 -2.44
C GLY A 20 17.59 17.49 -3.41
N SER A 21 17.37 16.24 -3.82
CA SER A 21 18.25 15.51 -4.76
C SER A 21 18.22 16.05 -6.19
N ALA A 22 17.25 16.90 -6.53
CA ALA A 22 17.12 17.53 -7.83
C ALA A 22 17.48 19.02 -7.78
N PRO A 23 18.12 19.58 -8.83
CA PRO A 23 18.16 21.02 -8.97
C PRO A 23 16.75 21.56 -9.20
N ILE A 24 16.55 22.84 -8.90
CA ILE A 24 15.28 23.53 -9.17
C ILE A 24 15.55 24.80 -9.95
N VAL A 25 14.52 25.29 -10.62
CA VAL A 25 14.47 26.64 -11.17
C VAL A 25 13.37 27.41 -10.45
N ILE A 26 13.72 28.52 -9.80
CA ILE A 26 12.73 29.41 -9.20
C ILE A 26 12.09 30.23 -10.31
N LYS A 27 10.76 30.16 -10.38
CA LYS A 27 9.90 30.85 -11.35
C LYS A 27 9.35 32.16 -10.82
N ASP A 28 9.07 32.20 -9.52
CA ASP A 28 8.66 33.43 -8.84
C ASP A 28 8.79 33.30 -7.31
N MET A 29 8.70 34.43 -6.62
CA MET A 29 8.56 34.50 -5.18
C MET A 29 7.39 35.42 -4.83
N GLY A 30 6.70 35.10 -3.75
CA GLY A 30 5.63 35.93 -3.23
C GLY A 30 5.93 36.45 -1.84
N VAL A 31 5.51 37.67 -1.56
CA VAL A 31 5.63 38.31 -0.24
C VAL A 31 4.31 38.93 0.19
N TYR A 32 4.13 39.05 1.51
CA TYR A 32 2.96 39.68 2.07
C TYR A 32 3.16 41.20 2.19
N LEU A 33 2.14 41.98 1.84
CA LEU A 33 2.10 43.43 1.98
C LEU A 33 0.82 43.86 2.71
N ASN A 34 0.92 44.77 3.67
CA ASN A 34 -0.22 45.30 4.42
C ASN A 34 -1.20 46.07 3.50
N SER A 35 -0.70 47.02 2.71
CA SER A 35 -1.44 47.69 1.66
C SER A 35 -0.50 48.55 0.81
N GLY A 36 -0.89 48.81 -0.43
CA GLY A 36 -0.22 49.75 -1.33
C GLY A 36 0.82 49.10 -2.25
N THR A 37 1.63 49.94 -2.88
CA THR A 37 2.67 49.55 -3.85
C THR A 37 4.03 49.88 -3.28
N ILE A 38 4.94 48.91 -3.29
CA ILE A 38 6.33 49.08 -2.86
C ILE A 38 7.30 48.76 -3.98
N SER A 39 8.52 49.32 -3.89
CA SER A 39 9.67 48.78 -4.60
C SER A 39 10.31 47.71 -3.73
N THR A 40 10.58 46.55 -4.32
CA THR A 40 11.23 45.42 -3.65
C THR A 40 12.38 44.90 -4.48
N GLU A 41 13.42 44.38 -3.84
CA GLU A 41 14.57 43.76 -4.51
C GLU A 41 14.78 42.35 -3.96
N ILE A 42 15.00 41.38 -4.84
CA ILE A 42 15.39 40.02 -4.45
C ILE A 42 16.91 39.92 -4.53
N LEU A 43 17.55 39.53 -3.43
CA LEU A 43 18.97 39.23 -3.35
C LEU A 43 19.17 37.77 -2.93
N TYR A 44 20.23 37.15 -3.43
CA TYR A 44 20.60 35.79 -3.06
C TYR A 44 22.10 35.66 -2.80
N ASN A 45 22.48 34.64 -2.04
CA ASN A 45 23.85 34.23 -1.78
C ASN A 45 23.93 32.71 -1.86
N GLN A 46 24.96 32.18 -2.54
CA GLN A 46 25.14 30.74 -2.71
C GLN A 46 25.60 30.03 -1.42
N THR A 47 25.87 30.80 -0.37
CA THR A 47 26.10 30.31 0.99
C THR A 47 24.86 30.53 1.86
N PRO A 48 24.55 29.61 2.79
CA PRO A 48 23.40 29.74 3.66
C PRO A 48 23.61 30.85 4.70
N ILE A 49 22.53 31.57 5.02
CA ILE A 49 22.50 32.41 6.23
C ILE A 49 22.64 31.49 7.45
N ASN A 50 23.62 31.76 8.30
CA ASN A 50 23.86 30.98 9.50
C ASN A 50 24.39 31.87 10.63
N ASN A 51 23.50 32.28 11.52
CA ASN A 51 23.77 33.09 12.72
C ASN A 51 24.63 34.36 12.45
N PRO A 52 24.33 35.18 11.43
CA PRO A 52 25.06 36.43 11.24
C PRO A 52 24.81 37.42 12.40
N THR A 53 25.77 38.29 12.65
CA THR A 53 25.60 39.41 13.60
C THR A 53 24.45 40.31 13.16
N THR A 54 23.57 40.71 14.09
CA THR A 54 22.48 41.65 13.79
C THR A 54 23.00 42.94 13.16
N GLY A 55 22.31 43.43 12.13
CA GLY A 55 22.72 44.61 11.38
C GLY A 55 23.70 44.28 10.24
N TRP A 56 23.85 43.01 9.88
CA TRP A 56 24.65 42.59 8.73
C TRP A 56 24.12 43.17 7.42
N ASN A 57 25.04 43.38 6.48
CA ASN A 57 24.79 44.09 5.23
C ASN A 57 24.62 43.09 4.08
N ALA A 58 23.45 43.10 3.44
CA ALA A 58 23.13 42.35 2.23
C ALA A 58 23.36 43.17 0.93
N ASN A 59 23.74 44.45 1.00
CA ASN A 59 24.19 45.25 -0.16
C ASN A 59 25.64 44.92 -0.60
N GLY A 60 26.32 44.00 0.07
CA GLY A 60 27.71 43.62 -0.22
C GLY A 60 28.06 42.27 0.45
N GLY A 61 29.31 41.81 0.32
CA GLY A 61 29.77 40.60 1.03
C GLY A 61 29.27 39.26 0.46
N GLY A 62 29.19 39.15 -0.88
CA GLY A 62 28.84 37.89 -1.56
C GLY A 62 27.35 37.74 -1.93
N TRP A 63 26.53 38.74 -1.63
CA TRP A 63 25.13 38.82 -2.07
C TRP A 63 25.03 39.37 -3.49
N THR A 64 24.14 38.80 -4.28
CA THR A 64 23.86 39.19 -5.67
C THR A 64 22.41 39.61 -5.80
N SER A 65 22.17 40.79 -6.40
CA SER A 65 20.83 41.24 -6.76
C SER A 65 20.32 40.41 -7.94
N TYR A 66 19.16 39.77 -7.78
CA TYR A 66 18.43 39.15 -8.88
C TYR A 66 17.70 40.21 -9.71
N GLY A 67 17.05 41.16 -9.04
CA GLY A 67 16.32 42.24 -9.67
C GLY A 67 15.41 43.00 -8.72
N SER A 68 14.97 44.18 -9.17
CA SER A 68 14.06 45.07 -8.46
C SER A 68 12.72 45.16 -9.17
N TYR A 69 11.64 45.12 -8.41
CA TYR A 69 10.27 45.01 -8.91
C TYR A 69 9.33 45.97 -8.17
N SER A 70 8.22 46.32 -8.83
CA SER A 70 7.12 47.07 -8.22
C SER A 70 5.99 46.08 -7.89
N VAL A 71 5.64 45.99 -6.61
CA VAL A 71 4.71 44.99 -6.09
C VAL A 71 3.59 45.68 -5.33
N SER A 72 2.34 45.32 -5.64
CA SER A 72 1.14 45.88 -5.02
C SER A 72 0.39 44.80 -4.25
N GLY A 73 -0.05 45.11 -3.03
CA GLY A 73 -0.83 44.19 -2.21
C GLY A 73 -1.90 44.90 -1.38
N THR A 74 -2.84 44.13 -0.87
CA THR A 74 -4.06 44.61 -0.20
C THR A 74 -4.22 44.09 1.22
N GLY A 75 -3.20 43.42 1.78
CA GLY A 75 -3.28 42.85 3.13
C GLY A 75 -4.15 41.59 3.22
N SER A 76 -4.51 40.97 2.10
CA SER A 76 -5.34 39.76 2.05
C SER A 76 -4.56 38.48 1.76
N GLY A 77 -3.28 38.58 1.40
CA GLY A 77 -2.44 37.43 1.04
C GLY A 77 -1.08 37.83 0.45
N PRO A 78 -0.15 36.88 0.30
CA PRO A 78 1.10 37.11 -0.41
C PRO A 78 0.88 37.31 -1.90
N VAL A 79 1.64 38.24 -2.49
CA VAL A 79 1.56 38.65 -3.89
C VAL A 79 2.87 38.36 -4.62
N ALA A 80 2.77 38.01 -5.90
CA ALA A 80 3.91 37.70 -6.78
C ALA A 80 4.84 38.92 -6.96
N ILE A 81 6.15 38.69 -6.88
CA ILE A 81 7.17 39.73 -7.05
C ILE A 81 7.54 39.90 -8.53
N THR A 82 7.94 38.80 -9.18
CA THR A 82 8.47 38.82 -10.54
C THR A 82 7.40 38.56 -11.60
N LYS A 83 6.21 38.07 -11.19
CA LYS A 83 5.10 37.68 -12.06
C LYS A 83 5.52 36.56 -13.03
N GLY A 84 6.23 35.56 -12.51
CA GLY A 84 6.73 34.41 -13.27
C GLY A 84 7.97 34.67 -14.14
N LEU A 85 8.64 35.81 -13.96
CA LEU A 85 9.83 36.18 -14.74
C LEU A 85 11.15 35.75 -14.09
N MET A 86 11.10 35.04 -12.96
CA MET A 86 12.30 34.50 -12.34
C MET A 86 12.78 33.25 -13.11
N ASN A 87 14.10 33.11 -13.27
CA ASN A 87 14.72 31.94 -13.89
C ASN A 87 16.06 31.63 -13.20
N LEU A 88 16.02 31.53 -11.86
CA LEU A 88 17.20 31.26 -11.05
C LEU A 88 17.33 29.76 -10.77
N VAL A 89 18.37 29.13 -11.31
CA VAL A 89 18.65 27.70 -11.06
C VAL A 89 19.43 27.53 -9.76
N ILE A 90 18.92 26.71 -8.85
CA ILE A 90 19.62 26.29 -7.63
C ILE A 90 20.03 24.82 -7.78
N PRO A 91 21.32 24.46 -7.66
CA PRO A 91 21.79 23.08 -7.76
C PRO A 91 21.18 22.15 -6.71
N ALA A 92 21.09 20.86 -7.01
CA ALA A 92 20.67 19.83 -6.06
C ALA A 92 21.55 19.83 -4.79
N ASN A 93 20.97 19.44 -3.66
CA ASN A 93 21.65 19.26 -2.37
C ASN A 93 22.43 20.50 -1.88
N THR A 94 21.99 21.70 -2.24
CA THR A 94 22.60 22.96 -1.78
C THR A 94 21.66 23.74 -0.89
N THR A 95 22.20 24.73 -0.17
CA THR A 95 21.39 25.68 0.60
C THR A 95 21.89 27.09 0.32
N TRP A 96 20.99 27.92 -0.21
CA TRP A 96 21.29 29.30 -0.58
C TRP A 96 20.53 30.26 0.34
N GLY A 97 21.15 31.38 0.68
CA GLY A 97 20.54 32.48 1.41
C GLY A 97 19.78 33.43 0.49
N PHE A 98 18.66 33.95 0.98
CA PHE A 98 17.81 34.91 0.28
C PHE A 98 17.48 36.09 1.19
N VAL A 99 17.47 37.28 0.61
CA VAL A 99 16.92 38.51 1.20
C VAL A 99 15.95 39.10 0.19
N ILE A 100 14.72 39.37 0.62
CA ILE A 100 13.80 40.19 -0.16
C ILE A 100 13.69 41.53 0.57
N ASP A 101 14.22 42.59 -0.03
CA ASP A 101 14.24 43.94 0.53
C ASP A 101 12.99 44.72 0.13
N GLY A 102 12.51 45.61 1.00
CA GLY A 102 11.33 46.45 0.78
C GLY A 102 10.42 46.52 1.99
N SER A 103 9.47 47.47 1.99
CA SER A 103 8.53 47.67 3.11
C SER A 103 7.44 46.59 3.14
N MET A 104 7.84 45.37 3.48
CA MET A 104 6.98 44.19 3.47
C MET A 104 6.71 43.64 4.88
N SER A 105 5.78 42.70 4.88
CA SER A 105 5.34 41.99 6.06
C SER A 105 6.11 40.68 6.23
N TYR A 106 6.44 40.36 7.47
CA TYR A 106 7.06 39.09 7.85
C TYR A 106 6.44 38.57 9.15
N PHE A 107 6.69 37.30 9.45
CA PHE A 107 6.30 36.71 10.72
C PHE A 107 7.16 37.27 11.85
N ASN A 108 6.54 38.06 12.71
CA ASN A 108 7.20 38.77 13.80
C ASN A 108 6.97 38.06 15.13
N THR A 109 8.06 37.78 15.83
CA THR A 109 8.05 37.09 17.13
C THR A 109 8.67 37.94 18.25
N GLY A 110 8.93 39.23 17.99
CA GLY A 110 9.66 40.08 18.92
C GLY A 110 11.12 39.64 19.04
N THR A 111 11.57 39.35 20.26
CA THR A 111 12.96 38.93 20.56
C THR A 111 13.12 37.42 20.75
N SER A 112 12.04 36.64 20.64
CA SER A 112 12.06 35.19 20.91
C SER A 112 11.16 34.41 19.95
N TRP A 113 11.67 33.31 19.39
CA TRP A 113 10.88 32.43 18.52
C TRP A 113 10.03 31.44 19.33
N PRO A 114 8.71 31.32 19.10
CA PRO A 114 7.88 30.36 19.81
C PRO A 114 8.32 28.91 19.52
N SER A 115 8.49 28.11 20.56
CA SER A 115 9.00 26.73 20.45
C SER A 115 8.11 25.81 19.62
N SER A 116 6.80 26.08 19.53
CA SER A 116 5.84 25.31 18.72
C SER A 116 5.80 25.71 17.25
N THR A 117 6.50 26.77 16.84
CA THR A 117 6.49 27.25 15.46
C THR A 117 7.64 26.61 14.66
N PRO A 118 7.37 25.85 13.57
CA PRO A 118 8.41 25.25 12.75
C PRO A 118 9.35 26.29 12.13
N THR A 119 10.64 25.96 12.04
CA THR A 119 11.67 26.78 11.39
C THR A 119 11.98 26.33 9.96
N SER A 120 11.36 25.24 9.51
CA SER A 120 11.55 24.68 8.17
C SER A 120 10.24 24.17 7.59
N PHE A 121 10.02 24.44 6.30
CA PHE A 121 8.81 24.06 5.58
C PHE A 121 9.21 23.39 4.27
N THR A 122 8.96 22.09 4.17
CA THR A 122 9.40 21.24 3.06
C THR A 122 8.23 20.87 2.17
N ASN A 123 8.42 20.97 0.85
CA ASN A 123 7.51 20.43 -0.15
C ASN A 123 8.13 19.15 -0.75
N SER A 124 7.52 17.99 -0.50
CA SER A 124 7.88 16.67 -1.10
C SER A 124 9.38 16.33 -1.14
N ASN A 125 10.17 16.81 -0.17
CA ASN A 125 11.64 16.74 -0.15
C ASN A 125 12.37 17.42 -1.33
N GLU A 126 11.68 18.17 -2.18
CA GLU A 126 12.23 18.88 -3.34
C GLU A 126 12.85 20.23 -2.95
N LEU A 127 12.12 21.01 -2.16
CA LEU A 127 12.55 22.32 -1.67
C LEU A 127 12.10 22.53 -0.22
N THR A 128 13.02 23.03 0.60
CA THR A 128 12.75 23.44 1.98
C THR A 128 13.04 24.92 2.17
N ILE A 129 12.04 25.67 2.62
CA ILE A 129 12.22 27.03 3.13
C ILE A 129 12.65 26.93 4.59
N ILE A 130 13.75 27.58 4.96
CA ILE A 130 14.27 27.63 6.33
C ILE A 130 14.25 29.08 6.82
N THR A 131 13.71 29.33 8.00
CA THR A 131 13.55 30.67 8.58
C THR A 131 13.56 30.61 10.12
N GLY A 132 13.42 31.75 10.81
CA GLY A 132 13.44 31.80 12.28
C GLY A 132 14.83 31.95 12.90
N PRO A 133 15.12 31.38 14.08
CA PRO A 133 16.40 31.54 14.78
C PRO A 133 17.62 31.22 13.90
N GLY A 134 18.66 32.04 13.98
CA GLY A 134 19.88 31.96 13.17
C GLY A 134 19.75 32.21 11.66
N VAL A 135 18.54 32.28 11.08
CA VAL A 135 18.36 32.38 9.61
C VAL A 135 17.47 33.57 9.22
N GLY A 136 16.37 33.76 9.92
CA GLY A 136 15.38 34.77 9.62
C GLY A 136 15.65 36.10 10.29
N TYR A 137 15.88 37.12 9.47
CA TYR A 137 16.13 38.49 9.89
C TYR A 137 15.17 39.43 9.16
N GLY A 138 14.83 40.53 9.80
CA GLY A 138 14.12 41.64 9.19
C GLY A 138 14.96 42.92 9.20
N GLY A 139 14.58 43.89 8.38
CA GLY A 139 15.27 45.18 8.25
C GLY A 139 15.57 45.51 6.80
N GLY A 140 16.13 46.69 6.53
CA GLY A 140 16.58 47.01 5.17
C GLY A 140 17.84 46.22 4.83
N LYS A 141 18.04 45.89 3.54
CA LYS A 141 19.23 45.18 3.04
C LYS A 141 20.58 45.78 3.46
N ALA A 142 20.66 47.06 3.82
CA ALA A 142 21.88 47.67 4.35
C ALA A 142 22.23 47.24 5.79
N ALA A 143 21.21 46.84 6.57
CA ALA A 143 21.34 46.49 7.98
C ALA A 143 20.17 45.59 8.43
N MET A 144 20.32 44.28 8.25
CA MET A 144 19.34 43.26 8.68
C MET A 144 19.38 43.08 10.20
N SER A 145 18.65 43.93 10.91
CA SER A 145 18.82 44.18 12.36
C SER A 145 17.86 43.42 13.26
N PHE A 146 16.72 42.98 12.74
CA PHE A 146 15.64 42.44 13.54
C PHE A 146 15.67 40.92 13.53
N HIS A 147 15.85 40.27 14.68
CA HIS A 147 15.96 38.83 14.80
C HIS A 147 15.26 38.33 16.07
N PRO A 148 14.54 37.18 16.07
CA PRO A 148 14.25 36.30 14.93
C PRO A 148 12.99 36.70 14.15
N ARG A 149 13.00 36.53 12.81
CA ARG A 149 11.86 36.78 11.90
C ARG A 149 11.56 35.56 11.04
N GLY A 150 10.35 35.48 10.49
CA GLY A 150 9.94 34.39 9.61
C GLY A 150 9.51 34.89 8.23
N PHE A 151 9.92 34.18 7.17
CA PHE A 151 9.46 34.45 5.80
C PHE A 151 7.95 34.20 5.67
N LEU A 152 7.21 35.26 5.36
CA LEU A 152 5.77 35.24 5.14
C LEU A 152 5.48 35.41 3.64
N GLY A 153 5.49 34.30 2.92
CA GLY A 153 5.47 34.31 1.47
C GLY A 153 5.52 32.93 0.85
N TRP A 154 5.71 32.85 -0.46
CA TRP A 154 5.84 31.60 -1.18
C TRP A 154 7.02 31.64 -2.16
N VAL A 155 7.47 30.46 -2.55
CA VAL A 155 8.44 30.28 -3.63
C VAL A 155 7.79 29.35 -4.63
N ASP A 156 7.72 29.80 -5.87
CA ASP A 156 7.24 29.02 -7.01
C ASP A 156 8.46 28.51 -7.77
N TYR A 157 8.50 27.21 -8.04
CA TYR A 157 9.65 26.55 -8.63
C TYR A 157 9.23 25.36 -9.47
N GLU A 158 10.08 24.99 -10.42
CA GLU A 158 10.02 23.72 -11.12
C GLU A 158 11.26 22.90 -10.76
N VAL A 159 11.08 21.59 -10.70
CA VAL A 159 12.23 20.67 -10.69
C VAL A 159 12.95 20.80 -12.02
N TYR A 160 14.27 20.98 -11.97
CA TYR A 160 15.13 21.21 -13.12
C TYR A 160 16.08 20.03 -13.32
N GLY A 161 16.60 19.84 -14.53
CA GLY A 161 17.72 18.94 -14.79
C GLY A 161 17.38 17.51 -15.18
N PHE A 162 16.11 17.07 -15.12
CA PHE A 162 15.66 15.74 -15.57
C PHE A 162 15.23 15.72 -17.04
N ASN A 163 15.96 16.39 -17.91
CA ASN A 163 15.56 16.49 -19.32
C ASN A 163 15.68 15.16 -20.07
N ASN A 164 16.72 14.39 -19.78
CA ASN A 164 16.98 13.10 -20.42
C ASN A 164 17.12 12.05 -19.31
N ASP A 165 16.02 11.41 -18.96
CA ASP A 165 15.96 10.40 -17.89
C ASP A 165 15.18 9.20 -18.43
N ALA A 166 15.86 8.08 -18.55
CA ALA A 166 15.29 6.81 -18.95
C ALA A 166 15.43 5.81 -17.81
N GLY A 167 14.43 4.94 -17.64
CA GLY A 167 14.51 3.86 -16.67
C GLY A 167 14.01 2.53 -17.22
N ILE A 168 14.50 1.43 -16.66
CA ILE A 168 13.86 0.12 -16.86
C ILE A 168 12.67 0.05 -15.91
N SER A 169 11.47 -0.15 -16.44
CA SER A 169 10.22 -0.16 -15.65
C SER A 169 9.59 -1.54 -15.50
N GLY A 170 10.10 -2.55 -16.21
CA GLY A 170 9.59 -3.91 -16.14
C GLY A 170 10.25 -4.87 -17.14
N MET A 171 9.80 -6.12 -17.12
CA MET A 171 10.22 -7.16 -18.06
C MET A 171 8.99 -7.83 -18.69
N PRO A 172 8.46 -7.29 -19.79
CA PRO A 172 7.28 -7.85 -20.47
C PRO A 172 7.45 -9.31 -20.94
N TYR A 173 8.67 -9.72 -21.29
CA TYR A 173 8.96 -11.11 -21.69
C TYR A 173 10.25 -11.60 -21.03
N PRO A 174 10.25 -12.81 -20.41
CA PRO A 174 9.13 -13.76 -20.30
C PRO A 174 8.05 -13.37 -19.26
N GLY A 175 8.22 -12.25 -18.56
CA GLY A 175 7.37 -11.88 -17.43
C GLY A 175 7.82 -12.55 -16.13
N ILE A 176 7.26 -12.08 -15.01
CA ILE A 176 7.42 -12.72 -13.70
C ILE A 176 6.02 -12.92 -13.11
N PRO A 177 5.63 -14.16 -12.78
CA PRO A 177 6.40 -15.38 -12.98
C PRO A 177 6.55 -15.74 -14.45
N VAL A 178 7.54 -16.57 -14.73
CA VAL A 178 7.80 -17.07 -16.07
C VAL A 178 6.74 -18.13 -16.39
N CYS A 179 5.78 -17.75 -17.22
CA CYS A 179 4.70 -18.63 -17.70
C CYS A 179 4.91 -19.15 -19.12
N ALA A 180 5.93 -18.63 -19.80
CA ALA A 180 6.41 -19.13 -21.07
C ALA A 180 7.60 -20.07 -20.85
N THR A 181 7.91 -20.90 -21.83
CA THR A 181 9.19 -21.61 -21.86
C THR A 181 10.32 -20.60 -21.82
N LEU A 182 11.29 -20.80 -20.94
CA LEU A 182 12.51 -20.00 -20.93
C LEU A 182 13.30 -20.26 -22.21
N THR A 183 13.57 -19.17 -22.93
CA THR A 183 14.35 -19.18 -24.17
C THR A 183 15.62 -18.36 -23.98
N ASP A 184 16.33 -18.09 -25.07
CA ASP A 184 17.46 -17.18 -25.10
C ASP A 184 17.05 -15.70 -25.23
N SER A 185 15.75 -15.38 -25.21
CA SER A 185 15.23 -14.05 -25.53
C SER A 185 14.58 -13.38 -24.31
N LEU A 186 14.73 -12.06 -24.21
CA LEU A 186 14.16 -11.21 -23.17
C LEU A 186 13.59 -9.94 -23.79
N SER A 187 12.59 -9.34 -23.15
CA SER A 187 12.13 -7.99 -23.47
C SER A 187 12.00 -7.16 -22.21
N LEU A 188 12.58 -5.97 -22.23
CA LEU A 188 12.57 -5.01 -21.12
C LEU A 188 11.76 -3.78 -21.49
N ALA A 189 10.94 -3.31 -20.54
CA ALA A 189 10.20 -2.07 -20.66
C ALA A 189 11.13 -0.90 -20.33
N VAL A 190 11.28 0.01 -21.29
CA VAL A 190 12.10 1.22 -21.17
C VAL A 190 11.15 2.41 -21.11
N THR A 191 11.17 3.19 -20.03
CA THR A 191 10.30 4.34 -19.81
C THR A 191 11.10 5.62 -19.88
N ASN A 192 10.55 6.65 -20.54
CA ASN A 192 11.09 8.01 -20.47
C ASN A 192 10.51 8.72 -19.23
N TYR A 193 11.32 8.89 -18.19
CA TYR A 193 10.96 9.65 -16.99
C TYR A 193 11.37 11.14 -17.11
N GLY A 194 12.12 11.48 -18.15
CA GLY A 194 12.57 12.84 -18.38
C GLY A 194 11.50 13.77 -18.94
N PHE A 195 11.81 15.06 -18.97
CA PHE A 195 10.91 16.12 -19.45
C PHE A 195 11.00 16.36 -20.97
N LEU A 196 12.03 15.87 -21.64
CA LEU A 196 12.14 15.93 -23.10
C LEU A 196 11.72 14.59 -23.72
N PRO A 197 11.20 14.60 -24.96
CA PRO A 197 11.08 13.38 -25.74
C PRO A 197 12.44 12.67 -25.86
N MET A 198 12.43 11.35 -25.68
CA MET A 198 13.60 10.49 -25.83
C MET A 198 13.51 9.73 -27.15
N ASP A 199 14.54 9.75 -27.98
CA ASP A 199 14.62 8.97 -29.23
C ASP A 199 15.39 7.66 -29.07
N SER A 200 16.24 7.56 -28.06
CA SER A 200 17.11 6.42 -27.83
C SER A 200 17.71 6.42 -26.43
N CYS A 201 18.12 5.24 -25.96
CA CYS A 201 19.00 5.07 -24.80
C CYS A 201 19.79 3.75 -24.95
N ILE A 202 20.78 3.53 -24.10
CA ILE A 202 21.52 2.28 -23.99
C ILE A 202 20.98 1.48 -22.82
N VAL A 203 20.55 0.24 -23.09
CA VAL A 203 20.15 -0.75 -22.08
C VAL A 203 21.33 -1.66 -21.81
N ASN A 204 21.91 -1.50 -20.64
CA ASN A 204 22.94 -2.38 -20.10
C ASN A 204 22.29 -3.47 -19.26
N TRP A 205 22.90 -4.65 -19.22
CA TRP A 205 22.33 -5.77 -18.50
C TRP A 205 23.39 -6.83 -18.16
N SER A 206 23.08 -7.63 -17.14
CA SER A 206 23.86 -8.79 -16.72
C SER A 206 22.94 -9.95 -16.34
N ILE A 207 23.40 -11.17 -16.62
CA ILE A 207 22.79 -12.41 -16.15
C ILE A 207 23.75 -13.06 -15.15
N ASN A 208 23.29 -13.39 -13.94
CA ASN A 208 24.11 -13.96 -12.87
C ASN A 208 25.40 -13.15 -12.62
N ASP A 209 25.25 -11.83 -12.53
CA ASP A 209 26.32 -10.83 -12.39
C ASP A 209 27.34 -10.79 -13.54
N SER A 210 27.21 -11.64 -14.56
CA SER A 210 28.02 -11.58 -15.77
C SER A 210 27.45 -10.54 -16.73
N LEU A 211 28.22 -9.47 -16.97
CA LEU A 211 27.87 -8.42 -17.94
C LEU A 211 27.64 -8.98 -19.35
N GLN A 212 26.62 -8.47 -20.01
CA GLN A 212 26.27 -8.80 -21.39
C GLN A 212 26.52 -7.59 -22.30
N ALA A 213 26.50 -7.84 -23.62
CA ALA A 213 26.62 -6.76 -24.60
C ALA A 213 25.43 -5.77 -24.47
N PRO A 214 25.68 -4.46 -24.28
CA PRO A 214 24.61 -3.48 -24.21
C PRO A 214 23.79 -3.40 -25.50
N VAL A 215 22.49 -3.15 -25.36
CA VAL A 215 21.56 -3.00 -26.49
C VAL A 215 21.13 -1.54 -26.58
N LYS A 216 21.13 -0.97 -27.79
CA LYS A 216 20.55 0.36 -28.02
C LYS A 216 19.05 0.24 -28.23
N TYR A 217 18.27 0.85 -27.34
CA TYR A 217 16.86 1.12 -27.60
C TYR A 217 16.77 2.30 -28.59
N SER A 218 15.89 2.20 -29.59
CA SER A 218 15.63 3.26 -30.57
C SER A 218 14.14 3.35 -30.83
N GLY A 219 13.57 4.52 -30.58
CA GLY A 219 12.14 4.79 -30.71
C GLY A 219 11.74 6.01 -29.90
N THR A 220 10.94 6.89 -30.49
CA THR A 220 10.50 8.12 -29.82
C THR A 220 9.52 7.81 -28.69
N LEU A 221 9.90 8.13 -27.45
CA LEU A 221 9.06 8.10 -26.27
C LEU A 221 8.91 9.53 -25.75
N THR A 222 7.69 10.08 -25.79
CA THR A 222 7.40 11.31 -25.05
C THR A 222 7.42 11.04 -23.54
N PRO A 223 7.56 12.07 -22.68
CA PRO A 223 7.59 11.92 -21.23
C PRO A 223 6.46 11.01 -20.70
N GLY A 224 6.80 10.06 -19.85
CA GLY A 224 5.92 9.06 -19.25
C GLY A 224 5.58 7.85 -20.12
N LEU A 225 5.93 7.84 -21.41
CA LEU A 225 5.70 6.70 -22.29
C LEU A 225 6.76 5.61 -22.14
N THR A 226 6.36 4.39 -22.49
CA THR A 226 7.17 3.17 -22.36
C THR A 226 7.29 2.47 -23.70
N GLY A 227 8.53 2.11 -24.06
CA GLY A 227 8.89 1.27 -25.18
C GLY A 227 9.43 -0.08 -24.74
N THR A 228 9.85 -0.91 -25.69
CA THR A 228 10.40 -2.24 -25.40
C THR A 228 11.76 -2.43 -26.06
N ALA A 229 12.76 -2.83 -25.27
CA ALA A 229 14.06 -3.27 -25.75
C ALA A 229 14.11 -4.80 -25.78
N SER A 230 14.46 -5.37 -26.94
CA SER A 230 14.63 -6.82 -27.11
C SER A 230 16.08 -7.22 -26.90
N LEU A 231 16.31 -8.20 -26.04
CA LEU A 231 17.62 -8.70 -25.66
C LEU A 231 17.73 -10.17 -26.06
N LYS A 232 18.93 -10.59 -26.46
CA LYS A 232 19.23 -11.98 -26.80
C LYS A 232 20.47 -12.45 -26.06
N PHE A 233 20.30 -13.51 -25.27
CA PHE A 233 21.36 -14.18 -24.54
C PHE A 233 21.94 -15.33 -25.37
N PHE A 234 23.16 -15.78 -25.04
CA PHE A 234 23.86 -16.79 -25.87
C PHE A 234 23.37 -18.23 -25.62
N ARG A 235 22.64 -18.46 -24.53
CA ARG A 235 22.02 -19.74 -24.16
C ARG A 235 20.58 -19.50 -23.72
N ASN A 236 19.81 -20.58 -23.65
CA ASN A 236 18.52 -20.53 -22.97
C ASN A 236 18.70 -20.15 -21.50
N LEU A 237 17.87 -19.22 -21.06
CA LEU A 237 17.72 -18.87 -19.66
C LEU A 237 17.20 -20.06 -18.86
N ALA A 238 17.50 -20.07 -17.57
CA ALA A 238 17.09 -21.11 -16.64
C ALA A 238 16.34 -20.51 -15.44
N ASN A 239 15.48 -21.33 -14.84
CA ASN A 239 14.84 -20.99 -13.58
C ASN A 239 15.93 -20.73 -12.52
N GLY A 240 15.85 -19.58 -11.85
CA GLY A 240 16.82 -19.08 -10.89
C GLY A 240 17.88 -18.12 -11.46
N ASP A 241 17.97 -17.94 -12.79
CA ASP A 241 18.89 -16.95 -13.36
C ASP A 241 18.50 -15.53 -12.84
N THR A 242 19.49 -14.76 -12.39
CA THR A 242 19.30 -13.37 -11.94
C THR A 242 19.57 -12.41 -13.09
N LEU A 243 18.65 -11.50 -13.36
CA LEU A 243 18.79 -10.44 -14.34
C LEU A 243 18.91 -9.10 -13.64
N LYS A 244 19.93 -8.32 -13.99
CA LYS A 244 20.02 -6.91 -13.65
C LYS A 244 20.09 -6.12 -14.95
N ALA A 245 19.27 -5.10 -15.09
CA ALA A 245 19.26 -4.24 -16.26
C ALA A 245 19.14 -2.77 -15.86
N TRP A 246 19.81 -1.89 -16.59
CA TRP A 246 19.76 -0.45 -16.38
C TRP A 246 19.96 0.34 -17.66
N THR A 247 19.35 1.51 -17.71
CA THR A 247 19.48 2.49 -18.79
C THR A 247 20.71 3.38 -18.59
N THR A 248 21.24 3.91 -19.70
CA THR A 248 22.23 4.99 -19.74
C THR A 248 22.07 5.75 -21.05
N MET A 249 22.67 6.93 -21.13
CA MET A 249 22.79 7.71 -22.37
C MET A 249 21.46 8.01 -23.10
N PRO A 250 20.37 8.42 -22.42
CA PRO A 250 19.15 8.88 -23.10
C PRO A 250 19.47 10.06 -24.04
N ASN A 251 18.95 10.01 -25.27
CA ASN A 251 19.27 10.97 -26.34
C ASN A 251 20.78 11.15 -26.59
N GLY A 252 21.60 10.15 -26.26
CA GLY A 252 23.05 10.19 -26.41
C GLY A 252 23.78 11.07 -25.40
N VAL A 253 23.11 11.56 -24.35
CA VAL A 253 23.73 12.33 -23.25
C VAL A 253 23.58 11.59 -21.92
N PRO A 254 24.44 11.83 -20.92
CA PRO A 254 24.32 11.18 -19.61
C PRO A 254 22.92 11.29 -19.03
N ASP A 255 22.46 10.19 -18.42
CA ASP A 255 21.16 10.14 -17.77
C ASP A 255 21.11 11.16 -16.63
N SER A 256 20.04 11.93 -16.60
CA SER A 256 19.82 13.00 -15.64
C SER A 256 19.49 12.50 -14.23
N LEU A 257 19.00 11.26 -14.07
CA LEU A 257 18.65 10.70 -12.76
C LEU A 257 18.95 9.20 -12.69
N ALA A 258 20.16 8.83 -12.27
CA ALA A 258 20.54 7.42 -12.22
C ALA A 258 19.76 6.54 -11.21
N SER A 259 18.92 7.12 -10.35
CA SER A 259 18.27 6.39 -9.24
C SER A 259 17.11 5.48 -9.67
N ASN A 260 16.55 5.70 -10.86
CA ASN A 260 15.44 4.96 -11.47
C ASN A 260 15.87 4.14 -12.69
N ASP A 261 17.17 4.05 -12.98
CA ASP A 261 17.67 3.33 -14.15
C ASP A 261 17.56 1.81 -13.98
N THR A 262 17.80 1.31 -12.76
CA THR A 262 18.13 -0.10 -12.52
C THR A 262 16.95 -0.92 -11.99
N LEU A 263 16.69 -2.07 -12.63
CA LEU A 263 15.84 -3.13 -12.09
C LEU A 263 16.60 -4.45 -11.96
N ASN A 264 16.19 -5.23 -10.97
CA ASN A 264 16.70 -6.58 -10.70
C ASN A 264 15.53 -7.56 -10.68
N PHE A 265 15.73 -8.72 -11.27
CA PHE A 265 14.76 -9.80 -11.39
C PHE A 265 15.44 -11.14 -11.11
N VAL A 266 14.67 -12.07 -10.57
CA VAL A 266 15.02 -13.49 -10.56
C VAL A 266 14.00 -14.19 -11.46
N LEU A 267 14.47 -14.93 -12.46
CA LEU A 267 13.61 -15.68 -13.35
C LEU A 267 13.07 -16.88 -12.60
N ILE A 268 11.79 -16.82 -12.23
CA ILE A 268 11.13 -17.87 -11.45
C ILE A 268 9.93 -18.37 -12.23
N GLU A 269 9.92 -19.65 -12.57
CA GLU A 269 8.80 -20.32 -13.23
C GLU A 269 7.61 -20.45 -12.29
N GLY A 270 6.44 -20.00 -12.73
CA GLY A 270 5.23 -20.07 -11.92
C GLY A 270 4.66 -21.48 -11.87
N LEU A 271 3.94 -21.78 -10.79
CA LEU A 271 3.36 -23.10 -10.57
C LEU A 271 2.26 -23.39 -11.60
N ASN A 272 2.18 -24.64 -12.02
CA ASN A 272 1.15 -25.16 -12.90
C ASN A 272 1.00 -26.67 -12.68
N GLY A 273 -0.24 -27.16 -12.59
CA GLY A 273 -0.54 -28.59 -12.45
C GLY A 273 -0.75 -29.05 -11.01
N THR A 274 -0.56 -30.34 -10.78
CA THR A 274 -0.84 -31.00 -9.48
C THR A 274 0.46 -31.35 -8.76
N TYR A 275 0.51 -31.04 -7.47
CA TYR A 275 1.67 -31.27 -6.59
C TYR A 275 1.24 -32.08 -5.36
N LYS A 276 1.99 -33.14 -5.02
CA LYS A 276 1.83 -33.93 -3.81
C LYS A 276 2.50 -33.24 -2.64
N VAL A 277 1.77 -33.11 -1.53
CA VAL A 277 2.27 -32.47 -0.31
C VAL A 277 2.29 -33.48 0.83
N GLY A 278 3.49 -33.81 1.32
CA GLY A 278 3.72 -34.87 2.31
C GLY A 278 3.52 -36.29 1.78
N GLY A 279 3.74 -37.29 2.64
CA GLY A 279 3.62 -38.71 2.27
C GLY A 279 4.88 -39.28 1.60
N ILE A 280 4.71 -40.27 0.72
CA ILE A 280 5.81 -40.96 0.03
C ILE A 280 6.13 -40.25 -1.29
N SER A 281 7.41 -39.87 -1.47
CA SER A 281 7.91 -39.14 -2.64
C SER A 281 7.08 -37.89 -2.99
N PRO A 282 6.93 -36.93 -2.05
CA PRO A 282 6.16 -35.72 -2.31
C PRO A 282 6.93 -34.71 -3.18
N ASP A 283 6.19 -33.84 -3.87
CA ASP A 283 6.76 -32.65 -4.50
C ASP A 283 7.13 -31.59 -3.45
N TYR A 284 6.33 -31.50 -2.37
CA TYR A 284 6.61 -30.67 -1.20
C TYR A 284 6.56 -31.49 0.09
N ALA A 285 7.60 -31.42 0.90
CA ALA A 285 7.64 -32.17 2.17
C ALA A 285 6.52 -31.78 3.14
N THR A 286 6.10 -30.51 3.12
CA THR A 286 5.07 -29.95 4.02
C THR A 286 4.18 -28.93 3.31
N ILE A 287 3.00 -28.67 3.87
CA ILE A 287 2.13 -27.58 3.37
C ILE A 287 2.80 -26.21 3.52
N ASP A 288 3.61 -25.98 4.57
CA ASP A 288 4.39 -24.74 4.72
C ASP A 288 5.33 -24.54 3.53
N SER A 289 6.07 -25.57 3.11
CA SER A 289 6.95 -25.46 1.92
C SER A 289 6.17 -25.19 0.63
N ALA A 290 4.95 -25.74 0.49
CA ALA A 290 4.09 -25.47 -0.67
C ALA A 290 3.55 -24.03 -0.66
N ILE A 291 3.14 -23.51 0.50
CA ILE A 291 2.64 -22.14 0.65
C ILE A 291 3.77 -21.12 0.41
N ILE A 292 4.97 -21.37 0.95
CA ILE A 292 6.14 -20.52 0.70
C ILE A 292 6.44 -20.45 -0.80
N ASP A 293 6.42 -21.60 -1.48
CA ASP A 293 6.71 -21.67 -2.92
C ASP A 293 5.61 -20.99 -3.75
N LEU A 294 4.33 -21.14 -3.36
CA LEU A 294 3.21 -20.42 -3.95
C LEU A 294 3.37 -18.90 -3.81
N ASN A 295 3.65 -18.43 -2.60
CA ASN A 295 3.82 -17.00 -2.32
C ASN A 295 4.99 -16.40 -3.12
N LEU A 296 6.06 -17.17 -3.31
CA LEU A 296 7.26 -16.72 -4.03
C LEU A 296 7.09 -16.78 -5.55
N ARG A 297 6.59 -17.89 -6.08
CA ARG A 297 6.58 -18.20 -7.51
C ARG A 297 5.29 -17.79 -8.21
N GLY A 298 4.19 -17.64 -7.47
CA GLY A 298 2.87 -17.47 -8.09
C GLY A 298 2.49 -18.62 -9.02
N VAL A 299 1.57 -18.35 -9.94
CA VAL A 299 0.96 -19.37 -10.79
C VAL A 299 0.88 -18.98 -12.27
N CYS A 300 1.07 -19.97 -13.13
CA CYS A 300 0.97 -19.84 -14.59
C CYS A 300 -0.21 -20.61 -15.19
N GLY A 301 -0.82 -21.50 -14.41
CA GLY A 301 -2.05 -22.22 -14.72
C GLY A 301 -2.79 -22.59 -13.44
N PRO A 302 -3.89 -23.37 -13.53
CA PRO A 302 -4.51 -23.98 -12.36
C PRO A 302 -3.49 -24.81 -11.57
N VAL A 303 -3.54 -24.71 -10.24
CA VAL A 303 -2.66 -25.46 -9.33
C VAL A 303 -3.50 -26.28 -8.37
N ILE A 304 -3.12 -27.54 -8.16
CA ILE A 304 -3.74 -28.42 -7.17
C ILE A 304 -2.66 -28.91 -6.22
N PHE A 305 -2.72 -28.49 -4.96
CA PHE A 305 -1.95 -29.11 -3.88
C PHE A 305 -2.76 -30.26 -3.30
N LYS A 306 -2.29 -31.48 -3.50
CA LYS A 306 -2.91 -32.72 -3.01
C LYS A 306 -2.19 -33.17 -1.74
N LEU A 307 -2.80 -32.90 -0.60
CA LEU A 307 -2.24 -33.14 0.73
C LEU A 307 -2.37 -34.61 1.10
N ASN A 308 -1.30 -35.19 1.63
CA ASN A 308 -1.35 -36.54 2.18
C ASN A 308 -2.32 -36.62 3.36
N ASP A 309 -3.07 -37.72 3.43
CA ASP A 309 -4.13 -37.95 4.43
C ASP A 309 -3.53 -38.19 5.82
N THR A 310 -3.24 -37.10 6.50
CA THR A 310 -2.67 -37.07 7.84
C THR A 310 -2.89 -35.69 8.48
N ILE A 311 -2.23 -35.45 9.61
CA ILE A 311 -2.20 -34.14 10.26
C ILE A 311 -1.08 -33.30 9.62
N ASN A 312 -1.47 -32.14 9.11
CA ASN A 312 -0.62 -31.12 8.52
C ASN A 312 -0.67 -29.85 9.38
N LYS A 313 0.37 -29.02 9.33
CA LYS A 313 0.41 -27.71 10.00
C LYS A 313 0.73 -26.63 8.98
N ALA A 314 -0.08 -25.59 8.95
CA ALA A 314 0.14 -24.40 8.13
C ALA A 314 0.53 -23.22 9.04
N ASN A 315 1.82 -23.10 9.33
CA ASN A 315 2.37 -22.02 10.15
C ASN A 315 2.67 -20.76 9.33
N VAL A 316 2.63 -20.87 8.00
CA VAL A 316 2.88 -19.77 7.07
C VAL A 316 1.55 -19.27 6.50
N SER A 317 1.41 -17.95 6.46
CA SER A 317 0.28 -17.28 5.81
C SER A 317 0.27 -17.46 4.31
N ILE A 318 -0.90 -17.70 3.72
CA ILE A 318 -1.11 -17.54 2.29
C ILE A 318 -1.28 -16.04 2.01
N GLN A 319 -0.42 -15.52 1.14
CA GLN A 319 -0.35 -14.10 0.80
C GLN A 319 -0.95 -13.86 -0.60
N SER A 320 -0.99 -12.62 -1.09
CA SER A 320 -1.13 -12.41 -2.53
C SER A 320 0.07 -13.01 -3.27
N PHE A 321 -0.21 -13.60 -4.42
CA PHE A 321 0.79 -14.21 -5.29
C PHE A 321 0.50 -13.86 -6.74
N TYR A 322 1.54 -13.83 -7.56
CA TYR A 322 1.41 -13.44 -8.96
C TYR A 322 0.58 -14.44 -9.77
N GLY A 323 -0.19 -13.92 -10.73
CA GLY A 323 -0.99 -14.74 -11.64
C GLY A 323 -2.31 -15.24 -11.04
N ALA A 324 -2.63 -14.94 -9.78
CA ALA A 324 -3.90 -15.25 -9.16
C ALA A 324 -5.08 -14.74 -10.02
N SER A 325 -5.96 -15.65 -10.43
CA SER A 325 -7.14 -15.32 -11.22
C SER A 325 -8.12 -16.49 -11.20
N LYS A 326 -9.37 -16.25 -11.60
CA LYS A 326 -10.39 -17.31 -11.76
C LYS A 326 -9.93 -18.44 -12.70
N ALA A 327 -9.15 -18.12 -13.73
CA ALA A 327 -8.63 -19.10 -14.69
C ALA A 327 -7.40 -19.87 -14.16
N ARG A 328 -6.73 -19.36 -13.12
CA ARG A 328 -5.54 -19.96 -12.49
C ARG A 328 -5.80 -20.19 -11.00
N LEU A 329 -6.95 -20.80 -10.72
CA LEU A 329 -7.39 -21.12 -9.36
C LEU A 329 -6.39 -22.06 -8.68
N VAL A 330 -6.04 -21.76 -7.43
CA VAL A 330 -5.23 -22.65 -6.59
C VAL A 330 -6.16 -23.45 -5.68
N THR A 331 -6.08 -24.78 -5.75
CA THR A 331 -6.91 -25.70 -4.96
C THR A 331 -6.05 -26.49 -3.99
N PHE A 332 -6.40 -26.50 -2.71
CA PHE A 332 -5.88 -27.41 -1.70
C PHE A 332 -6.92 -28.50 -1.44
N THR A 333 -6.52 -29.77 -1.52
CA THR A 333 -7.42 -30.91 -1.33
C THR A 333 -6.73 -32.11 -0.70
N SER A 334 -7.48 -32.99 -0.03
CA SER A 334 -6.96 -34.25 0.50
C SER A 334 -6.60 -35.25 -0.60
N ALA A 335 -5.79 -36.26 -0.26
CA ALA A 335 -5.40 -37.27 -1.21
C ALA A 335 -6.56 -38.24 -1.49
N SER A 336 -7.35 -38.55 -0.46
CA SER A 336 -8.51 -39.43 -0.51
C SER A 336 -9.83 -38.77 -0.93
N ALA A 337 -9.87 -37.43 -1.07
CA ALA A 337 -11.12 -36.67 -1.20
C ALA A 337 -12.08 -36.93 -0.01
N ASP A 338 -11.52 -37.04 1.19
CA ASP A 338 -12.28 -37.24 2.43
C ASP A 338 -11.82 -36.21 3.49
N PRO A 339 -12.69 -35.31 3.97
CA PRO A 339 -12.34 -34.31 4.97
C PRO A 339 -12.05 -34.90 6.36
N THR A 340 -12.27 -36.19 6.58
CA THR A 340 -12.04 -36.86 7.88
C THR A 340 -10.67 -37.53 7.99
N THR A 341 -9.87 -37.54 6.93
CA THR A 341 -8.57 -38.23 6.87
C THR A 341 -7.40 -37.26 6.76
N CYS A 342 -7.61 -36.06 6.22
CA CYS A 342 -6.58 -35.03 6.03
C CYS A 342 -6.94 -33.76 6.80
N PHE A 343 -6.09 -33.38 7.76
CA PHE A 343 -6.33 -32.23 8.63
C PHE A 343 -5.23 -31.18 8.50
N ILE A 344 -5.60 -29.90 8.43
CA ILE A 344 -4.74 -28.77 8.75
C ILE A 344 -5.04 -28.38 10.20
N THR A 345 -4.03 -28.37 11.08
CA THR A 345 -4.25 -28.15 12.52
C THR A 345 -3.27 -27.18 13.15
N ASP A 346 -3.71 -26.58 14.26
CA ASP A 346 -2.88 -25.86 15.21
C ASP A 346 -3.34 -26.12 16.66
N THR A 347 -2.51 -25.76 17.64
CA THR A 347 -2.85 -25.67 19.06
C THR A 347 -2.39 -24.32 19.60
N SER A 348 -3.18 -23.29 19.34
CA SER A 348 -2.84 -21.91 19.64
C SER A 348 -2.77 -21.64 21.15
N THR A 349 -1.76 -20.88 21.56
CA THR A 349 -1.51 -20.54 22.98
C THR A 349 -1.68 -19.06 23.30
N ASN A 350 -1.88 -18.21 22.29
CA ASN A 350 -2.01 -16.77 22.41
C ASN A 350 -2.89 -16.20 21.28
N ALA A 351 -3.29 -14.93 21.40
CA ALA A 351 -4.17 -14.28 20.43
C ALA A 351 -3.51 -13.94 19.08
N ASN A 352 -2.18 -13.76 19.03
CA ASN A 352 -1.49 -13.29 17.82
C ASN A 352 -1.39 -14.39 16.74
N THR A 353 -1.31 -15.65 17.18
CA THR A 353 -1.16 -16.85 16.36
C THR A 353 -2.33 -17.81 16.58
N ASN A 354 -3.54 -17.24 16.67
CA ASN A 354 -4.75 -17.95 17.00
C ASN A 354 -5.50 -18.45 15.76
N TYR A 355 -4.87 -19.34 15.00
CA TYR A 355 -5.40 -19.88 13.74
C TYR A 355 -4.68 -21.16 13.34
N SER A 356 -5.36 -21.99 12.55
CA SER A 356 -4.78 -23.15 11.86
C SER A 356 -4.50 -22.86 10.38
N LEU A 357 -5.20 -21.86 9.82
CA LEU A 357 -5.03 -21.39 8.47
C LEU A 357 -5.27 -19.87 8.44
N ILE A 358 -4.39 -19.14 7.75
CA ILE A 358 -4.47 -17.67 7.66
C ILE A 358 -4.26 -17.19 6.22
N PHE A 359 -5.12 -16.26 5.82
CA PHE A 359 -5.05 -15.52 4.56
C PHE A 359 -4.74 -14.06 4.84
N ASP A 360 -3.78 -13.50 4.12
CA ASP A 360 -3.28 -12.15 4.38
C ASP A 360 -2.89 -11.42 3.08
N ASN A 361 -2.67 -10.11 3.18
CA ASN A 361 -2.15 -9.22 2.13
C ASN A 361 -2.78 -9.43 0.74
N GLY A 362 -4.11 -9.51 0.66
CA GLY A 362 -4.83 -9.67 -0.60
C GLY A 362 -4.76 -11.07 -1.22
N ALA A 363 -4.48 -12.13 -0.45
CA ALA A 363 -4.58 -13.51 -0.91
C ALA A 363 -5.92 -13.77 -1.62
N SER A 364 -5.88 -14.31 -2.84
CA SER A 364 -7.08 -14.46 -3.65
C SER A 364 -7.06 -15.62 -4.63
N TYR A 365 -8.26 -16.02 -5.08
CA TYR A 365 -8.50 -17.14 -5.99
C TYR A 365 -7.97 -18.46 -5.45
N LEU A 366 -8.45 -18.81 -4.26
CA LEU A 366 -8.09 -20.02 -3.53
C LEU A 366 -9.34 -20.86 -3.25
N LYS A 367 -9.19 -22.18 -3.42
CA LYS A 367 -10.20 -23.17 -3.07
C LYS A 367 -9.63 -24.20 -2.09
N PHE A 368 -10.38 -24.51 -1.05
CA PHE A 368 -10.11 -25.64 -0.15
C PHE A 368 -11.26 -26.62 -0.30
N THR A 369 -10.94 -27.91 -0.53
CA THR A 369 -11.97 -28.93 -0.73
C THR A 369 -11.58 -30.25 -0.10
N ASP A 370 -12.54 -30.91 0.55
CA ASP A 370 -12.36 -32.25 1.13
C ASP A 370 -11.27 -32.27 2.22
N LEU A 371 -11.24 -31.27 3.09
CA LEU A 371 -10.23 -31.10 4.15
C LEU A 371 -10.87 -30.87 5.52
N GLY A 372 -10.23 -31.42 6.55
CA GLY A 372 -10.42 -30.98 7.92
C GLY A 372 -9.53 -29.78 8.24
N ILE A 373 -10.06 -28.73 8.86
CA ILE A 373 -9.31 -27.56 9.33
C ILE A 373 -9.68 -27.35 10.79
N THR A 374 -8.69 -27.47 11.69
CA THR A 374 -8.99 -27.75 13.10
C THR A 374 -8.12 -26.95 14.05
N ASN A 375 -8.65 -26.47 15.16
CA ASN A 375 -7.82 -26.00 16.28
C ASN A 375 -8.01 -26.92 17.50
N GLY A 376 -6.91 -27.54 17.92
CA GLY A 376 -6.87 -28.50 19.02
C GLY A 376 -6.87 -27.86 20.41
N SER A 377 -6.75 -26.53 20.50
CA SER A 377 -6.77 -25.83 21.78
C SER A 377 -8.11 -25.98 22.49
N ARG A 378 -8.03 -26.32 23.79
CA ARG A 378 -9.19 -26.51 24.67
C ARG A 378 -9.45 -25.29 25.57
N SER A 379 -8.95 -24.13 25.15
CA SER A 379 -9.00 -22.89 25.93
C SER A 379 -9.43 -21.71 25.05
N SER A 380 -9.34 -20.50 25.59
CA SER A 380 -9.87 -19.29 24.96
C SER A 380 -9.25 -18.92 23.61
N TYR A 381 -8.04 -19.40 23.28
CA TYR A 381 -7.38 -19.22 21.97
C TYR A 381 -7.60 -20.48 21.13
N SER A 382 -8.70 -20.48 20.37
CA SER A 382 -9.10 -21.64 19.57
C SER A 382 -9.67 -21.22 18.21
N GLY A 383 -9.07 -20.20 17.59
CA GLY A 383 -9.42 -19.71 16.26
C GLY A 383 -8.99 -20.70 15.18
N VAL A 384 -9.76 -20.89 14.10
CA VAL A 384 -9.42 -21.91 13.08
C VAL A 384 -8.95 -21.28 11.76
N ILE A 385 -9.77 -20.43 11.15
CA ILE A 385 -9.48 -19.74 9.91
C ILE A 385 -9.52 -18.24 10.17
N ASP A 386 -8.44 -17.55 9.83
CA ASP A 386 -8.33 -16.10 10.01
C ASP A 386 -8.10 -15.41 8.65
N ILE A 387 -8.94 -14.42 8.34
CA ILE A 387 -8.95 -13.72 7.05
C ILE A 387 -8.60 -12.25 7.30
N ARG A 388 -7.50 -11.80 6.71
CA ARG A 388 -6.90 -10.48 6.98
C ARG A 388 -6.60 -9.71 5.70
N ASN A 389 -6.45 -8.39 5.88
CA ASN A 389 -5.88 -7.43 4.95
C ASN A 389 -6.26 -7.62 3.46
N GLY A 390 -7.56 -7.70 3.15
CA GLY A 390 -8.04 -7.66 1.78
C GLY A 390 -8.09 -9.01 1.05
N ALA A 391 -7.87 -10.14 1.75
CA ALA A 391 -8.04 -11.45 1.14
C ALA A 391 -9.48 -11.62 0.59
N ASN A 392 -9.63 -12.23 -0.59
CA ASN A 392 -10.90 -12.27 -1.33
C ASN A 392 -10.96 -13.46 -2.30
N ASN A 393 -12.12 -13.76 -2.90
CA ASN A 393 -12.27 -14.89 -3.83
C ASN A 393 -11.78 -16.21 -3.21
N LEU A 394 -12.29 -16.51 -2.02
CA LEU A 394 -11.96 -17.70 -1.23
C LEU A 394 -13.17 -18.64 -1.21
N SER A 395 -12.94 -19.93 -1.48
CA SER A 395 -14.01 -20.93 -1.45
C SER A 395 -13.61 -22.16 -0.64
N PHE A 396 -14.55 -22.65 0.17
CA PHE A 396 -14.41 -23.86 0.97
C PHE A 396 -15.58 -24.78 0.63
N GLU A 397 -15.27 -25.99 0.18
CA GLU A 397 -16.26 -26.98 -0.25
C GLU A 397 -16.02 -28.30 0.48
N ASN A 398 -17.07 -28.92 1.01
CA ASN A 398 -16.96 -30.22 1.69
C ASN A 398 -15.82 -30.27 2.75
N CYS A 399 -15.70 -29.21 3.55
CA CYS A 399 -14.66 -29.11 4.59
C CYS A 399 -15.22 -29.28 6.00
N HIS A 400 -14.42 -29.82 6.91
CA HIS A 400 -14.73 -29.91 8.34
C HIS A 400 -13.94 -28.86 9.13
N ILE A 401 -14.59 -27.76 9.50
CA ILE A 401 -13.99 -26.65 10.23
C ILE A 401 -14.35 -26.80 11.71
N LEU A 402 -13.37 -27.09 12.56
CA LEU A 402 -13.68 -27.50 13.94
C LEU A 402 -12.72 -26.94 15.00
N SER A 403 -13.28 -26.69 16.18
CA SER A 403 -12.52 -26.41 17.40
C SER A 403 -12.94 -27.33 18.52
N SER A 404 -11.97 -27.80 19.31
CA SER A 404 -12.25 -28.59 20.52
C SER A 404 -12.83 -27.75 21.66
N TYR A 405 -12.80 -26.42 21.55
CA TYR A 405 -13.32 -25.49 22.56
C TYR A 405 -14.68 -24.93 22.13
N SER A 406 -15.66 -24.95 23.04
CA SER A 406 -16.97 -24.30 22.89
C SER A 406 -17.30 -23.54 24.17
N GLY A 407 -16.93 -22.27 24.21
CA GLY A 407 -17.09 -21.39 25.39
C GLY A 407 -17.19 -19.92 25.00
N SER A 408 -17.16 -19.00 25.96
CA SER A 408 -17.57 -17.60 25.76
C SER A 408 -16.51 -16.66 25.17
N SER A 409 -15.33 -17.16 24.79
CA SER A 409 -14.17 -16.33 24.40
C SER A 409 -14.40 -15.62 23.06
N ALA A 410 -14.02 -14.33 22.99
CA ALA A 410 -13.96 -13.56 21.74
C ALA A 410 -12.98 -14.14 20.71
N ASN A 411 -11.96 -14.88 21.17
CA ASN A 411 -10.92 -15.46 20.33
C ASN A 411 -11.25 -16.89 19.88
N ALA A 412 -12.45 -17.40 20.18
CA ALA A 412 -12.86 -18.75 19.80
C ALA A 412 -13.82 -18.73 18.61
N TYR A 413 -13.43 -18.14 17.47
CA TYR A 413 -14.22 -18.21 16.24
C TYR A 413 -13.68 -19.29 15.30
N LEU A 414 -14.52 -20.02 14.58
CA LEU A 414 -14.03 -20.96 13.57
C LEU A 414 -13.54 -20.21 12.32
N VAL A 415 -14.30 -19.22 11.85
CA VAL A 415 -13.91 -18.34 10.75
C VAL A 415 -14.06 -16.90 11.20
N GLY A 416 -13.00 -16.11 11.05
CA GLY A 416 -12.99 -14.71 11.48
C GLY A 416 -12.39 -13.75 10.48
N SER A 417 -12.96 -12.55 10.43
CA SER A 417 -12.39 -11.37 9.81
C SER A 417 -12.75 -10.14 10.63
N GLY A 418 -11.77 -9.32 10.97
CA GLY A 418 -11.95 -8.08 11.72
C GLY A 418 -12.20 -6.87 10.83
N ASN A 419 -12.50 -5.73 11.46
CA ASN A 419 -12.85 -4.47 10.79
C ASN A 419 -11.76 -3.87 9.87
N LYS A 420 -10.50 -4.31 10.03
CA LYS A 420 -9.37 -3.97 9.14
C LYS A 420 -9.04 -5.07 8.12
N GLY A 421 -9.69 -6.22 8.23
CA GLY A 421 -9.45 -7.44 7.45
C GLY A 421 -10.49 -7.69 6.37
N LEU A 422 -11.07 -6.63 5.80
CA LEU A 422 -12.18 -6.71 4.83
C LEU A 422 -11.92 -7.77 3.76
N THR A 423 -12.91 -8.62 3.53
CA THR A 423 -12.92 -9.66 2.51
C THR A 423 -14.12 -9.47 1.60
N SER A 424 -13.94 -9.87 0.35
CA SER A 424 -15.03 -10.05 -0.60
C SER A 424 -15.04 -11.46 -1.17
N ASP A 425 -16.20 -11.91 -1.64
CA ASP A 425 -16.34 -13.14 -2.42
C ASP A 425 -15.84 -14.36 -1.63
N LEU A 426 -16.42 -14.57 -0.45
CA LEU A 426 -16.12 -15.68 0.45
C LEU A 426 -17.28 -16.67 0.44
N GLU A 427 -16.99 -17.92 0.09
CA GLU A 427 -18.00 -18.98 -0.02
C GLU A 427 -17.65 -20.20 0.85
N PHE A 428 -18.64 -20.67 1.61
CA PHE A 428 -18.62 -21.96 2.28
C PHE A 428 -19.82 -22.79 1.79
N GLY A 429 -19.53 -23.91 1.13
CA GLY A 429 -20.49 -24.85 0.57
C GLY A 429 -20.32 -26.25 1.15
N ASN A 430 -21.43 -26.87 1.58
CA ASN A 430 -21.45 -28.26 2.07
C ASN A 430 -20.42 -28.54 3.19
N CYS A 431 -20.06 -27.54 3.99
CA CYS A 431 -19.08 -27.66 5.08
C CYS A 431 -19.75 -27.97 6.42
N SER A 432 -18.98 -28.52 7.35
CA SER A 432 -19.38 -28.70 8.75
C SER A 432 -18.57 -27.77 9.66
N PHE A 433 -19.26 -27.05 10.54
CA PHE A 433 -18.71 -26.12 11.51
C PHE A 433 -19.00 -26.63 12.92
N ILE A 434 -17.98 -27.10 13.65
CA ILE A 434 -18.16 -27.77 14.94
C ILE A 434 -17.41 -27.05 16.06
N GLY A 435 -18.12 -26.71 17.13
CA GLY A 435 -17.56 -26.02 18.30
C GLY A 435 -17.40 -24.52 18.07
N GLY A 436 -16.47 -23.91 18.82
CA GLY A 436 -16.25 -22.46 18.82
C GLY A 436 -17.29 -21.68 19.65
N SER A 437 -16.93 -20.45 20.00
CA SER A 437 -17.86 -19.41 20.45
C SER A 437 -18.74 -18.95 19.29
N TRP A 438 -18.13 -18.64 18.15
CA TRP A 438 -18.83 -18.40 16.89
C TRP A 438 -18.33 -19.38 15.84
N ALA A 439 -19.20 -19.87 14.96
CA ALA A 439 -18.68 -20.53 13.76
C ALA A 439 -18.16 -19.47 12.78
N VAL A 440 -18.93 -18.42 12.53
CA VAL A 440 -18.54 -17.32 11.65
C VAL A 440 -18.67 -16.01 12.41
N ARG A 441 -17.58 -15.22 12.44
CA ARG A 441 -17.52 -13.89 13.04
C ARG A 441 -16.89 -12.90 12.05
N MET A 442 -17.72 -12.18 11.30
CA MET A 442 -17.27 -11.20 10.31
C MET A 442 -17.64 -9.78 10.75
N GLU A 443 -16.66 -8.88 10.77
CA GLU A 443 -16.85 -7.49 11.16
C GLU A 443 -16.23 -6.55 10.13
N GLY A 444 -17.02 -5.67 9.54
CA GLY A 444 -16.54 -4.55 8.71
C GLY A 444 -16.55 -3.22 9.48
N GLU A 445 -16.63 -2.11 8.75
CA GLU A 445 -16.87 -0.77 9.27
C GLU A 445 -18.01 -0.10 8.51
N LYS A 446 -18.69 0.88 9.11
CA LYS A 446 -19.81 1.58 8.47
C LYS A 446 -19.50 2.16 7.09
N SER A 447 -18.27 2.60 6.86
CA SER A 447 -17.79 3.13 5.57
C SER A 447 -17.12 2.08 4.68
N LYS A 448 -16.93 0.85 5.16
CA LYS A 448 -16.21 -0.22 4.49
C LYS A 448 -16.76 -1.60 4.89
N LEU A 449 -17.63 -2.14 4.06
CA LEU A 449 -18.37 -3.36 4.37
C LEU A 449 -17.60 -4.61 3.95
N GLN A 450 -17.78 -5.71 4.68
CA GLN A 450 -17.49 -7.06 4.19
C GLN A 450 -18.48 -7.37 3.06
N SER A 451 -18.07 -7.96 1.93
CA SER A 451 -19.01 -8.12 0.79
C SER A 451 -19.08 -9.51 0.19
N ASN A 452 -20.22 -9.85 -0.40
CA ASN A 452 -20.44 -11.10 -1.15
C ASN A 452 -20.09 -12.35 -0.31
N LEU A 453 -20.75 -12.50 0.84
CA LEU A 453 -20.52 -13.60 1.76
C LEU A 453 -21.58 -14.68 1.57
N THR A 454 -21.17 -15.91 1.27
CA THR A 454 -22.08 -17.02 0.97
C THR A 454 -21.84 -18.21 1.91
N PHE A 455 -22.90 -18.63 2.58
CA PHE A 455 -22.96 -19.83 3.42
C PHE A 455 -24.12 -20.69 2.94
N LYS A 456 -23.81 -21.77 2.22
CA LYS A 456 -24.81 -22.62 1.59
C LYS A 456 -24.68 -24.09 1.98
N ASN A 457 -25.80 -24.73 2.32
CA ASN A 457 -25.87 -26.17 2.62
C ASN A 457 -24.90 -26.62 3.74
N ASN A 458 -24.53 -25.73 4.66
CA ASN A 458 -23.59 -26.06 5.72
C ASN A 458 -24.31 -26.59 6.97
N LYS A 459 -23.56 -27.32 7.79
CA LYS A 459 -23.99 -27.82 9.09
C LYS A 459 -23.23 -27.10 10.21
N PHE A 460 -23.93 -26.46 11.13
CA PHE A 460 -23.35 -25.77 12.29
C PHE A 460 -23.76 -26.48 13.58
N GLU A 461 -22.77 -26.96 14.33
CA GLU A 461 -22.98 -27.73 15.55
C GLU A 461 -22.20 -27.19 16.74
N ASN A 462 -22.88 -27.04 17.88
CA ASN A 462 -22.28 -26.79 19.19
C ASN A 462 -21.50 -25.47 19.30
N GLN A 463 -21.95 -24.41 18.62
CA GLN A 463 -21.46 -23.05 18.88
C GLN A 463 -21.96 -22.57 20.24
N TYR A 464 -21.08 -21.91 21.02
CA TYR A 464 -21.46 -21.40 22.33
C TYR A 464 -22.29 -20.11 22.23
N ARG A 465 -21.93 -19.19 21.33
CA ARG A 465 -22.69 -18.01 20.91
C ARG A 465 -23.29 -18.25 19.53
N SER A 466 -23.19 -17.34 18.57
CA SER A 466 -23.90 -17.48 17.28
C SER A 466 -23.26 -18.49 16.34
N GLY A 467 -24.07 -19.12 15.49
CA GLY A 467 -23.56 -19.83 14.32
C GLY A 467 -22.91 -18.83 13.37
N ILE A 468 -23.69 -17.87 12.91
CA ILE A 468 -23.23 -16.81 12.00
C ILE A 468 -23.49 -15.46 12.66
N TRP A 469 -22.43 -14.66 12.81
CA TRP A 469 -22.51 -13.27 13.22
C TRP A 469 -21.77 -12.40 12.19
N ILE A 470 -22.49 -11.48 11.56
CA ILE A 470 -21.95 -10.57 10.57
C ILE A 470 -22.38 -9.15 10.93
N LYS A 471 -21.41 -8.25 11.09
CA LYS A 471 -21.63 -6.83 11.31
C LYS A 471 -20.96 -6.01 10.22
N TYR A 472 -21.65 -5.01 9.66
CA TYR A 472 -21.17 -4.22 8.53
C TYR A 472 -20.82 -5.08 7.31
N GLY A 473 -21.81 -5.83 6.83
CA GLY A 473 -21.70 -6.67 5.64
C GLY A 473 -22.63 -6.22 4.50
N GLU A 474 -22.30 -6.57 3.26
CA GLU A 474 -23.06 -6.30 2.05
C GLU A 474 -23.21 -7.58 1.23
N ASN A 475 -24.36 -7.80 0.61
CA ASN A 475 -24.59 -8.95 -0.28
C ASN A 475 -24.35 -10.31 0.43
N ILE A 476 -25.18 -10.60 1.43
CA ILE A 476 -25.04 -11.78 2.30
C ILE A 476 -26.05 -12.85 1.86
N ASN A 477 -25.56 -14.05 1.60
CA ASN A 477 -26.38 -15.22 1.27
C ASN A 477 -26.18 -16.31 2.35
N VAL A 478 -27.23 -16.63 3.10
CA VAL A 478 -27.26 -17.72 4.08
C VAL A 478 -28.39 -18.65 3.70
N THR A 479 -28.08 -19.72 2.97
CA THR A 479 -29.11 -20.59 2.37
C THR A 479 -28.98 -22.06 2.73
N SER A 480 -30.12 -22.70 3.03
CA SER A 480 -30.23 -24.15 3.21
C SER A 480 -29.28 -24.75 4.26
N ASN A 481 -28.88 -23.97 5.27
CA ASN A 481 -28.00 -24.44 6.33
C ASN A 481 -28.79 -25.09 7.46
N ASN A 482 -28.16 -26.03 8.18
CA ASN A 482 -28.70 -26.64 9.40
C ASN A 482 -27.88 -26.18 10.62
N LEU A 483 -28.53 -25.57 11.61
CA LEU A 483 -27.89 -25.01 12.81
C LEU A 483 -28.48 -25.65 14.07
N LYS A 484 -27.63 -26.18 14.94
CA LYS A 484 -28.02 -26.74 16.25
C LYS A 484 -26.92 -26.58 17.29
N SER A 485 -27.27 -26.21 18.52
CA SER A 485 -26.32 -26.21 19.64
C SER A 485 -27.00 -26.59 20.94
N ASN A 486 -26.27 -27.29 21.81
CA ASN A 486 -26.67 -27.56 23.19
C ASN A 486 -26.19 -26.47 24.16
N SER A 487 -25.70 -25.33 23.66
CA SER A 487 -25.25 -24.22 24.51
C SER A 487 -26.36 -23.72 25.44
N THR A 488 -25.96 -23.36 26.65
CA THR A 488 -26.82 -22.72 27.65
C THR A 488 -26.73 -21.19 27.62
N TYR A 489 -25.96 -20.61 26.70
CA TYR A 489 -25.76 -19.16 26.64
C TYR A 489 -27.05 -18.44 26.22
N GLN A 490 -27.45 -17.45 27.03
CA GLN A 490 -28.69 -16.70 26.83
C GLN A 490 -28.49 -15.48 25.93
N GLY A 491 -29.57 -15.07 25.25
CA GLY A 491 -29.62 -13.76 24.58
C GLY A 491 -28.90 -13.68 23.24
N VAL A 492 -28.58 -14.80 22.60
CA VAL A 492 -27.93 -14.84 21.28
C VAL A 492 -28.86 -15.33 20.20
N ALA A 493 -28.62 -14.85 18.98
CA ALA A 493 -29.23 -15.38 17.78
C ALA A 493 -28.35 -16.47 17.13
N ALA A 494 -28.97 -17.44 16.45
CA ALA A 494 -28.24 -18.43 15.67
C ALA A 494 -27.57 -17.78 14.45
N ILE A 495 -28.34 -16.93 13.76
CA ILE A 495 -27.89 -16.05 12.68
C ILE A 495 -28.15 -14.61 13.11
N GLN A 496 -27.10 -13.80 13.18
CA GLN A 496 -27.14 -12.41 13.59
C GLN A 496 -26.51 -11.53 12.52
N LEU A 497 -27.31 -10.63 11.95
CA LEU A 497 -26.92 -9.70 10.91
C LEU A 497 -27.12 -8.28 11.42
N GLU A 498 -26.05 -7.49 11.50
CA GLU A 498 -26.04 -6.15 12.06
C GLU A 498 -25.51 -5.13 11.06
N GLU A 499 -26.23 -4.03 10.88
CA GLU A 499 -25.83 -2.93 9.99
C GLU A 499 -25.43 -3.41 8.60
N THR A 500 -26.19 -4.37 8.04
CA THR A 500 -25.92 -4.94 6.72
C THR A 500 -26.59 -4.13 5.62
N ALA A 501 -26.03 -4.13 4.42
CA ALA A 501 -26.52 -3.43 3.24
C ALA A 501 -26.71 -4.39 2.04
N GLY A 502 -27.26 -3.87 0.94
CA GLY A 502 -27.33 -4.58 -0.33
C GLY A 502 -28.33 -5.74 -0.34
N GLY A 503 -28.00 -6.83 -1.03
CA GLY A 503 -28.83 -8.03 -1.10
C GLY A 503 -28.61 -8.97 0.08
N VAL A 504 -29.57 -9.05 1.01
CA VAL A 504 -29.53 -10.04 2.09
C VAL A 504 -30.57 -11.12 1.83
N GLU A 505 -30.11 -12.37 1.64
CA GLU A 505 -30.94 -13.56 1.46
C GLU A 505 -30.66 -14.56 2.58
N VAL A 506 -31.69 -14.83 3.39
CA VAL A 506 -31.67 -15.87 4.43
C VAL A 506 -32.82 -16.82 4.15
N TYR A 507 -32.55 -17.94 3.48
CA TYR A 507 -33.62 -18.81 2.94
C TYR A 507 -33.35 -20.30 3.16
N GLY A 508 -34.39 -21.07 3.50
CA GLY A 508 -34.29 -22.54 3.61
C GLY A 508 -33.48 -23.07 4.80
N ASN A 509 -33.03 -22.21 5.72
CA ASN A 509 -32.25 -22.64 6.88
C ASN A 509 -33.12 -23.33 7.93
N GLN A 510 -32.58 -24.39 8.55
CA GLN A 510 -33.19 -25.10 9.67
C GLN A 510 -32.42 -24.76 10.95
N ILE A 511 -33.11 -24.21 11.95
CA ILE A 511 -32.50 -23.80 13.21
C ILE A 511 -33.20 -24.53 14.36
N MET A 512 -32.47 -25.41 15.03
CA MET A 512 -33.00 -26.23 16.12
C MET A 512 -32.53 -25.72 17.48
N SER A 513 -33.50 -25.37 18.34
CA SER A 513 -33.22 -25.18 19.76
C SER A 513 -33.13 -26.53 20.46
N ALA A 514 -32.00 -26.82 21.10
CA ALA A 514 -31.80 -28.07 21.84
C ALA A 514 -31.83 -27.88 23.37
N GLN A 515 -31.68 -26.64 23.85
CA GLN A 515 -31.81 -26.31 25.27
C GLN A 515 -32.18 -24.83 25.49
N ILE A 516 -31.19 -23.93 25.52
CA ILE A 516 -31.37 -22.47 25.64
C ILE A 516 -30.97 -21.79 24.33
N TRP A 517 -29.92 -22.31 23.70
CA TRP A 517 -29.50 -21.84 22.41
C TRP A 517 -30.35 -22.44 21.27
N PRO A 518 -30.73 -21.63 20.26
CA PRO A 518 -30.65 -20.18 20.25
C PRO A 518 -31.92 -19.57 20.87
N ARG A 519 -31.80 -18.44 21.57
CA ARG A 519 -33.00 -17.70 22.03
C ARG A 519 -33.74 -17.09 20.83
N ILE A 520 -32.99 -16.71 19.80
CA ILE A 520 -33.50 -16.07 18.59
C ILE A 520 -32.97 -16.87 17.38
N GLY A 521 -33.84 -17.34 16.49
CA GLY A 521 -33.37 -18.04 15.28
C GLY A 521 -32.55 -17.11 14.37
N LEU A 522 -33.19 -16.02 13.95
CA LEU A 522 -32.62 -14.99 13.09
C LEU A 522 -32.83 -13.61 13.72
N GLN A 523 -31.77 -12.82 13.82
CA GLN A 523 -31.82 -11.44 14.27
C GLN A 523 -31.19 -10.53 13.21
N ILE A 524 -31.93 -9.52 12.77
CA ILE A 524 -31.46 -8.50 11.81
C ILE A 524 -31.62 -7.13 12.50
N ILE A 525 -30.53 -6.36 12.61
CA ILE A 525 -30.48 -5.09 13.35
C ILE A 525 -29.97 -3.98 12.43
N SER A 526 -30.66 -2.85 12.39
CA SER A 526 -30.21 -1.61 11.71
C SER A 526 -29.72 -1.83 10.27
N SER A 527 -30.29 -2.81 9.57
CA SER A 527 -29.86 -3.24 8.25
C SER A 527 -30.76 -2.66 7.16
N THR A 528 -30.17 -2.31 6.02
CA THR A 528 -30.86 -1.77 4.85
C THR A 528 -30.78 -2.76 3.69
N GLY A 529 -31.89 -2.94 2.97
CA GLY A 529 -31.94 -3.81 1.79
C GLY A 529 -32.19 -3.02 0.52
N LEU A 530 -31.63 -3.45 -0.62
CA LEU A 530 -31.91 -2.89 -1.95
C LEU A 530 -32.90 -3.73 -2.79
N SER A 531 -33.42 -4.84 -2.23
CA SER A 531 -34.28 -5.77 -2.97
C SER A 531 -35.64 -5.18 -3.31
N THR A 532 -36.05 -5.29 -4.57
CA THR A 532 -37.42 -5.04 -5.05
C THR A 532 -38.36 -6.23 -4.81
N LYS A 533 -37.86 -7.33 -4.23
CA LYS A 533 -38.62 -8.53 -3.88
C LYS A 533 -38.81 -8.60 -2.36
N LYS A 534 -39.95 -9.09 -1.90
CA LYS A 534 -40.25 -9.27 -0.46
C LYS A 534 -39.31 -10.34 0.11
N ASN A 535 -38.52 -9.98 1.13
CA ASN A 535 -37.44 -10.82 1.68
C ASN A 535 -37.78 -11.54 3.00
N ILE A 536 -39.01 -11.44 3.51
CA ILE A 536 -39.49 -12.22 4.68
C ILE A 536 -40.91 -12.74 4.38
N ILE A 537 -41.10 -14.05 4.43
CA ILE A 537 -42.40 -14.72 4.64
C ILE A 537 -42.30 -15.45 5.97
#